data_AF-A0A930KAU8-F1
#
_entry.id   AF-A0A930KAU8-F1
#
_cell.length_a   1.000
_cell.length_b   1.000
_cell.length_c   1.000
_cell.angle_alpha   90.00
_cell.angle_beta   90.00
_cell.angle_gamma   90.00
#
_symmetry.space_group_name_H-M   'P 1'
#
loop_
_entity.id
_entity.type
_entity.pdbx_description
1 polymer ?
#
loop_
_entity_poly.entity_id
_entity_poly.type
_entity_poly.pdbx_seq_one_letter_code
_entity_poly.pdbx_strand_id
1 'polypeptide(L)'
;MEPKSETVIMTLQTYLMNGEKEIGMQSLKAEFLIEPFNSFVIGKTDDGYWEVSSPKVVDKMLDVCVGGLRGMLVKNFKGTSLEGLVIPLLPSKCFNGHRRKRK
;
A
#
# COMPACT_ATOMS: atom_id res chain seq x y z
N MET A 1 -16.55 -4.59 -24.61
CA MET A 1 -17.38 -4.35 -23.40
C MET A 1 -16.40 -4.14 -22.28
N GLU A 2 -16.29 -2.92 -21.77
CA GLU A 2 -15.36 -2.63 -20.68
C GLU A 2 -15.84 -3.33 -19.39
N PRO A 3 -14.90 -3.73 -18.51
CA PRO A 3 -15.24 -4.56 -17.36
C PRO A 3 -16.11 -3.78 -16.36
N LYS A 4 -17.23 -4.38 -15.95
CA LYS A 4 -18.11 -3.83 -14.91
C LYS A 4 -17.38 -3.75 -13.56
N SER A 5 -16.53 -4.73 -13.29
CA SER A 5 -15.77 -4.88 -12.06
C SER A 5 -14.34 -5.32 -12.39
N GLU A 6 -13.36 -4.81 -11.66
CA GLU A 6 -11.97 -5.24 -11.76
C GLU A 6 -11.32 -5.34 -10.39
N THR A 7 -10.28 -6.17 -10.30
CA THR A 7 -9.51 -6.35 -9.06
C THR A 7 -8.25 -5.52 -9.12
N VAL A 8 -8.10 -4.58 -8.19
CA VAL A 8 -6.84 -3.89 -7.94
C VAL A 8 -5.99 -4.71 -6.99
N ILE A 9 -4.78 -5.05 -7.42
CA ILE A 9 -3.81 -5.79 -6.62
C ILE A 9 -2.76 -4.82 -6.11
N MET A 10 -2.59 -4.76 -4.80
CA MET A 10 -1.52 -4.01 -4.16
C MET A 10 -0.55 -4.96 -3.47
N THR A 11 0.73 -4.84 -3.80
CA THR A 11 1.82 -5.58 -3.16
C THR A 11 2.68 -4.59 -2.39
N LEU A 12 2.83 -4.82 -1.09
CA LEU A 12 3.75 -4.05 -0.25
C LEU A 12 4.82 -5.00 0.29
N GLN A 13 6.07 -4.53 0.27
CA GLN A 13 7.20 -5.19 0.89
C GLN A 13 7.83 -4.24 1.89
N THR A 14 8.10 -4.75 3.08
CA THR A 14 8.79 -4.02 4.14
C THR A 14 10.02 -4.82 4.54
N TYR A 15 11.14 -4.11 4.62
CA TYR A 15 12.42 -4.66 5.06
C TYR A 15 12.74 -4.05 6.42
N LEU A 16 13.11 -4.91 7.37
CA LEU A 16 13.67 -4.50 8.64
C LEU A 16 15.19 -4.55 8.52
N MET A 17 15.81 -3.39 8.73
CA MET A 17 17.25 -3.20 8.57
C MET A 17 17.90 -2.87 9.91
N ASN A 18 19.11 -3.38 10.13
CA ASN A 18 20.03 -2.95 11.18
C ASN A 18 21.29 -2.39 10.51
N GLY A 19 21.35 -1.06 10.36
CA GLY A 19 22.31 -0.43 9.46
C GLY A 19 22.08 -0.91 8.02
N GLU A 20 23.11 -1.47 7.41
CA GLU A 20 23.04 -2.04 6.05
C GLU A 20 22.58 -3.52 6.02
N LYS A 21 22.45 -4.16 7.19
CA LYS A 21 22.09 -5.57 7.28
C LYS A 21 20.57 -5.74 7.30
N GLU A 22 20.03 -6.45 6.32
CA GLU A 22 18.65 -6.95 6.39
C GLU A 22 18.54 -8.00 7.50
N ILE A 23 17.61 -7.77 8.43
CA ILE A 23 17.31 -8.70 9.52
C ILE A 23 15.93 -9.35 9.39
N GLY A 24 15.13 -8.91 8.44
CA GLY A 24 13.90 -9.59 8.03
C GLY A 24 13.15 -8.83 6.95
N MET A 25 12.28 -9.54 6.25
CA MET A 25 11.38 -8.97 5.24
C MET A 25 9.98 -9.52 5.44
N GLN A 26 8.99 -8.65 5.33
CA GLN A 26 7.58 -9.00 5.30
C GLN A 26 6.93 -8.46 4.04
N SER A 27 6.18 -9.33 3.35
CA SER A 27 5.35 -8.95 2.22
C SER A 27 3.86 -9.09 2.56
N LEU A 28 3.04 -8.26 1.91
CA LEU A 28 1.59 -8.37 1.89
C LEU A 28 1.12 -8.17 0.45
N LYS A 29 0.21 -9.05 0.01
CA LYS A 29 -0.57 -8.88 -1.20
C LYS A 29 -2.03 -8.68 -0.79
N ALA A 30 -2.61 -7.55 -1.17
CA ALA A 30 -4.02 -7.25 -0.95
C ALA A 30 -4.74 -7.14 -2.30
N GLU A 31 -5.97 -7.65 -2.34
CA GLU A 31 -6.82 -7.63 -3.52
C GLU A 31 -8.09 -6.86 -3.18
N PHE A 32 -8.38 -5.84 -3.96
CA PHE A 32 -9.55 -4.97 -3.80
C PHE A 32 -10.43 -5.07 -5.03
N LEU A 33 -11.63 -5.60 -4.87
CA LEU A 33 -12.64 -5.58 -5.93
C LEU A 33 -13.21 -4.17 -6.05
N ILE A 34 -13.19 -3.61 -7.26
CA ILE A 34 -13.75 -2.31 -7.58
C ILE A 34 -14.91 -2.48 -8.54
N GLU A 35 -16.08 -2.03 -8.11
CA GLU A 35 -17.31 -2.01 -8.91
C GLU A 35 -18.10 -0.72 -8.62
N PRO A 36 -18.47 0.09 -9.64
CA PRO A 36 -18.09 -0.02 -11.04
C PRO A 36 -16.65 0.48 -11.31
N PHE A 37 -15.83 -0.33 -11.99
CA PHE A 37 -14.43 0.02 -12.25
C PHE A 37 -14.28 1.29 -13.12
N ASN A 38 -15.12 1.42 -14.15
CA ASN A 38 -15.06 2.55 -15.09
C ASN A 38 -15.46 3.90 -14.46
N SER A 39 -16.16 3.88 -13.31
CA SER A 39 -16.42 5.12 -12.56
C SER A 39 -15.28 5.45 -11.60
N PHE A 40 -14.42 4.48 -11.31
CA PHE A 40 -13.28 4.65 -10.43
C PHE A 40 -12.03 5.10 -11.19
N VAL A 41 -11.65 4.41 -12.27
CA VAL A 41 -10.53 4.80 -13.14
C VAL A 41 -11.07 5.70 -14.25
N ILE A 42 -10.62 6.96 -14.26
CA ILE A 42 -11.14 8.00 -15.16
C ILE A 42 -10.20 8.32 -16.32
N GLY A 43 -8.99 7.77 -16.30
CA GLY A 43 -8.01 7.98 -17.36
C GLY A 43 -6.67 7.37 -17.05
N LYS A 44 -5.75 7.55 -18.00
CA LYS A 44 -4.35 7.19 -17.87
C LYS A 44 -3.52 8.37 -18.33
N THR A 45 -2.52 8.75 -17.55
CA THR A 45 -1.59 9.82 -17.90
C THR A 45 -0.58 9.34 -18.94
N ASP A 46 0.04 10.29 -19.66
CA ASP A 46 1.05 9.98 -20.69
C ASP A 46 2.28 9.25 -20.12
N ASP A 47 2.59 9.47 -18.84
CA ASP A 47 3.65 8.77 -18.10
C ASP A 47 3.20 7.42 -17.51
N GLY A 48 2.01 6.95 -17.88
CA GLY A 48 1.54 5.59 -17.62
C GLY A 48 0.84 5.36 -16.28
N TYR A 49 0.61 6.42 -15.49
CA TYR A 49 -0.12 6.33 -14.23
C TYR A 49 -1.64 6.36 -14.46
N TRP A 50 -2.37 5.72 -13.56
CA TRP A 50 -3.84 5.75 -13.58
C TRP A 50 -4.37 6.99 -12.88
N GLU A 51 -5.29 7.70 -13.53
CA GLU A 51 -6.08 8.73 -12.88
C GLU A 51 -7.35 8.09 -12.32
N VAL A 52 -7.65 8.39 -11.05
CA VAL A 52 -8.83 7.87 -10.35
C VAL A 52 -9.75 9.00 -9.91
N SER A 53 -11.06 8.74 -9.92
CA SER A 53 -12.09 9.69 -9.49
C SER A 53 -12.02 10.02 -8.01
N SER A 54 -11.50 9.10 -7.19
CA SER A 54 -11.37 9.28 -5.74
C SER A 54 -10.02 8.80 -5.20
N PRO A 55 -9.01 9.69 -5.14
CA PRO A 55 -7.70 9.37 -4.55
C PRO A 55 -7.79 8.90 -3.09
N LYS A 56 -8.78 9.41 -2.33
CA LYS A 56 -9.01 9.01 -0.93
C LYS A 56 -9.30 7.51 -0.78
N VAL A 57 -9.89 6.87 -1.79
CA VAL A 57 -10.14 5.43 -1.78
C VAL A 57 -8.82 4.66 -1.93
N VAL A 58 -7.91 5.14 -2.78
CA VAL A 58 -6.55 4.59 -2.90
C VAL A 58 -5.78 4.75 -1.58
N ASP A 59 -5.88 5.92 -0.95
CA ASP A 59 -5.27 6.16 0.38
C ASP A 59 -5.80 5.14 1.41
N LYS A 60 -7.08 4.80 1.36
CA LYS A 60 -7.66 3.77 2.25
C LYS A 60 -7.24 2.36 1.91
N MET A 61 -7.08 2.00 0.65
CA MET A 61 -6.49 0.72 0.27
C MET A 61 -5.05 0.60 0.83
N LEU A 62 -4.25 1.68 0.73
CA LEU A 62 -2.91 1.74 1.30
C LEU A 62 -2.93 1.64 2.84
N ASP A 63 -3.82 2.36 3.52
CA ASP A 63 -3.99 2.26 4.98
C ASP A 63 -4.32 0.81 5.41
N VAL A 64 -5.19 0.12 4.67
CA VAL A 64 -5.52 -1.30 4.91
C VAL A 64 -4.28 -2.18 4.74
N CYS A 65 -3.50 -1.99 3.67
CA CYS A 65 -2.27 -2.74 3.45
C CYS A 65 -1.24 -2.51 4.56
N VAL A 66 -1.05 -1.26 4.98
CA VAL A 66 -0.14 -0.91 6.09
C VAL A 66 -0.63 -1.52 7.41
N GLY A 67 -1.94 -1.49 7.68
CA GLY A 67 -2.56 -2.15 8.83
C GLY A 67 -2.33 -3.66 8.83
N GLY A 68 -2.52 -4.31 7.68
CA GLY A 68 -2.26 -5.74 7.50
C GLY A 68 -0.80 -6.11 7.77
N LEU A 69 0.14 -5.36 7.18
CA LEU A 69 1.57 -5.55 7.42
C LEU A 69 1.96 -5.40 8.89
N ARG A 70 1.38 -4.41 9.59
CA ARG A 70 1.57 -4.23 11.04
C ARG A 70 1.16 -5.47 11.81
N GLY A 71 -0.04 -5.99 11.55
CA GLY A 71 -0.53 -7.20 12.20
C GLY A 71 0.38 -8.41 11.95
N MET A 72 0.84 -8.58 10.71
CA MET A 72 1.76 -9.67 10.35
C MET A 72 3.12 -9.55 11.07
N LEU A 73 3.71 -8.35 11.10
CA LEU A 73 4.99 -8.12 11.77
C LEU A 73 4.89 -8.36 13.28
N VAL A 74 3.86 -7.82 13.94
CA VAL A 74 3.63 -8.05 15.38
C VAL A 74 3.46 -9.55 15.67
N LYS A 75 2.70 -10.26 14.83
CA LYS A 75 2.53 -11.72 14.97
C LYS A 75 3.86 -12.45 14.82
N ASN A 76 4.66 -12.10 13.81
CA ASN A 76 5.89 -12.80 13.49
C ASN A 76 7.04 -12.49 14.46
N PHE A 77 6.99 -11.33 15.14
CA PHE A 77 7.99 -10.97 16.14
C PHE A 77 7.72 -11.56 17.51
N LYS A 78 6.51 -12.08 17.76
CA LYS A 78 6.16 -12.76 19.01
C LYS A 78 7.12 -13.92 19.29
N GLY A 79 7.72 -13.95 20.47
CA GLY A 79 8.70 -14.95 20.89
C GLY A 79 10.12 -14.74 20.35
N THR A 80 10.38 -13.62 19.65
CA THR A 80 11.70 -13.26 19.14
C THR A 80 12.31 -12.12 19.96
N SER A 81 13.60 -11.83 19.76
CA SER A 81 14.24 -10.64 20.33
C SER A 81 13.67 -9.31 19.80
N LEU A 82 12.81 -9.35 18.78
CA LEU A 82 12.12 -8.21 18.21
C LEU A 82 10.70 -8.03 18.79
N GLU A 83 10.27 -8.91 19.69
CA GLU A 83 8.98 -8.79 20.37
C GLU A 83 8.90 -7.47 21.17
N GLY A 84 7.77 -6.77 21.05
CA GLY A 84 7.55 -5.51 21.78
C GLY A 84 8.25 -4.28 21.20
N LEU A 85 9.08 -4.43 20.16
CA LEU A 85 9.61 -3.28 19.43
C LEU A 85 8.48 -2.54 18.71
N VAL A 86 8.38 -1.23 18.96
CA VAL A 86 7.54 -0.34 18.18
C VAL A 86 8.24 -0.15 16.84
N ILE A 87 7.81 -0.88 15.81
CA ILE A 87 8.28 -0.63 14.44
C ILE A 87 7.52 0.60 13.94
N PRO A 88 8.18 1.76 13.71
CA PRO A 88 7.53 2.89 13.07
C PRO A 88 7.33 2.55 11.58
N LEU A 89 6.28 1.78 11.30
CA LEU A 89 5.95 1.38 9.94
C LEU A 89 5.36 2.58 9.20
N LEU A 90 6.10 3.00 8.16
CA LEU A 90 5.80 3.99 7.12
C LEU A 90 4.70 4.98 7.54
N PRO A 91 5.05 6.24 7.88
CA PRO A 91 4.02 7.25 8.11
C PRO A 91 3.06 7.25 6.92
N SER A 92 1.75 7.10 7.16
CA SER A 92 0.73 7.21 6.10
C SER A 92 0.85 8.52 5.32
N LYS A 93 1.47 9.54 5.93
CA LYS A 93 1.80 10.83 5.33
C LYS A 93 2.88 10.77 4.22
N CYS A 94 3.67 9.71 4.12
CA CYS A 94 4.73 9.58 3.11
C CYS A 94 4.21 9.38 1.68
N PHE A 95 2.96 8.93 1.51
CA PHE A 95 2.34 8.79 0.18
C PHE A 95 1.82 10.12 -0.39
N ASN A 96 1.78 11.20 0.41
CA ASN A 96 1.36 12.54 -0.04
C ASN A 96 2.47 13.34 -0.75
N GLY A 97 3.67 12.79 -0.87
CA GLY A 97 4.77 13.41 -1.60
C GLY A 97 4.60 13.21 -3.10
N HIS A 98 4.34 14.31 -3.83
CA HIS A 98 4.11 14.41 -5.28
C HIS A 98 2.63 14.38 -5.75
N ARG A 99 1.78 15.23 -5.16
CA ARG A 99 0.92 16.03 -6.06
C ARG A 99 1.85 16.95 -6.86
N ARG A 100 2.32 16.49 -8.03
CA ARG A 100 2.90 17.41 -9.02
C ARG A 100 1.85 18.51 -9.22
N LYS A 101 2.21 19.75 -8.86
CA LYS A 101 1.39 20.91 -9.22
C LYS A 101 1.25 20.88 -10.74
N ARG A 102 0.05 20.58 -11.25
CA ARG A 102 -0.29 20.81 -12.66
C ARG A 102 0.05 22.27 -12.95
N LYS A 103 0.99 22.51 -13.86
CA LYS A 103 1.15 23.81 -14.52
C LYS A 103 0.01 23.98 -15.51
#